data_AF-A0A6V7W002-F1
#
_entry.id   AF-A0A6V7W002-F1
#
_cell.length_a   1.000
_cell.length_b   1.000
_cell.length_c   1.000
_cell.angle_alpha   90.00
_cell.angle_beta   90.00
_cell.angle_gamma   90.00
#
_symmetry.space_group_name_H-M   'P 1'
#
loop_
_entity.id
_entity.type
_entity.pdbx_description
1 polymer ?
#
loop_
_entity_poly.entity_id
_entity_poly.type
_entity_poly.pdbx_seq_one_letter_code
_entity_poly.pdbx_strand_id
1 'polypeptide(L)'
;MGESTQHNIITQMRPQFLLLLLLSCILIISNSQASEHPKRLILNNNDNETPKIISKHSDDNSENSSDDSEILKNKSTIILPRPPFEEIEFSLKNVSNDLNIKDNLNSTGSVINSEDEKDVATNGIISCDLGDDTILEAKESIAVCSANSENWHIYCAGKLLEAVNYHQLLEENDSKEFVDRPLKRNASIVIEEFDKLFGENVSVHDIPKQNLSKFLEENFDHAGGELKECTPEDWTPVPAELERIKDDTLRSWAMELNSIWKDLCRVIPEEIKDTRDRHSLIYVKNPFIIPGGRFREFYYWDAYWIIKGLIVSGMTTSVRLMIENFLDIVDKFGFVPNGGRIYYAKRSQPPFLTMMVYEYFEATHDYDFIKKALPILEKATKTYRMFQYRVGCNVPRPESFCEDVRLVKQKTKVEDKRQIWRDLSSAAESGWDFSSRWMKNPEKPKLVDIETTNIVPVDLNAYICGNYEILSHLYLQLENNSKAFEYHTKHYEFRENFQKVFLYNMTEKQQAGTTTISERKITIKTFMLQ
;
A
#
# COMPACT_ATOMS: atom_id res chain seq x y z
N MET A 1 6.57 -45.57 -7.34
CA MET A 1 7.77 -44.83 -6.89
C MET A 1 7.35 -43.37 -6.80
N GLY A 2 7.02 -42.90 -5.60
CA GLY A 2 6.47 -41.57 -5.39
C GLY A 2 6.77 -41.06 -3.98
N GLU A 3 6.17 -39.92 -3.62
CA GLU A 3 6.10 -39.33 -2.27
C GLU A 3 7.44 -38.84 -1.64
N SER A 4 8.62 -39.17 -2.19
CA SER A 4 9.91 -38.75 -1.60
C SER A 4 10.47 -37.39 -2.06
N THR A 5 9.86 -36.70 -3.03
CA THR A 5 10.43 -35.47 -3.64
C THR A 5 9.80 -34.15 -3.21
N GLN A 6 8.63 -34.12 -2.56
CA GLN A 6 8.01 -32.86 -2.11
C GLN A 6 8.66 -32.27 -0.84
N HIS A 7 9.46 -33.04 -0.09
CA HIS A 7 9.96 -32.61 1.23
C HIS A 7 11.28 -31.81 1.21
N ASN A 8 11.91 -31.63 0.04
CA ASN A 8 13.19 -30.91 -0.10
C ASN A 8 13.06 -29.49 -0.70
N ILE A 9 11.84 -28.97 -0.86
CA ILE A 9 11.58 -27.67 -1.50
C ILE A 9 11.88 -26.47 -0.57
N ILE A 10 11.94 -26.70 0.75
CA ILE A 10 11.95 -25.62 1.77
C ILE A 10 13.37 -25.24 2.25
N THR A 11 14.41 -26.02 1.93
CA THR A 11 15.74 -25.94 2.59
C THR A 11 16.86 -25.24 1.82
N GLN A 12 16.62 -24.65 0.63
CA GLN A 12 17.68 -23.98 -0.16
C GLN A 12 17.42 -22.50 -0.56
N MET A 13 16.36 -21.88 -0.05
CA MET A 13 16.22 -20.42 -0.03
C MET A 13 16.06 -19.94 1.41
N ARG A 14 16.57 -18.75 1.74
CA ARG A 14 16.21 -18.10 3.02
C ARG A 14 14.68 -17.92 3.02
N PRO A 15 13.90 -18.46 3.99
CA PRO A 15 12.44 -18.46 3.93
C PRO A 15 11.83 -17.06 3.71
N GLN A 16 12.48 -16.05 4.29
CA GLN A 16 12.20 -14.63 4.11
C GLN A 16 12.10 -14.20 2.64
N PHE A 17 12.98 -14.68 1.74
CA PHE A 17 13.01 -14.26 0.33
C PHE A 17 11.85 -14.84 -0.49
N LEU A 18 11.50 -16.11 -0.26
CA LEU A 18 10.37 -16.72 -0.97
C LEU A 18 9.03 -16.13 -0.45
N LEU A 19 8.94 -15.87 0.85
CA LEU A 19 7.78 -15.19 1.45
C LEU A 19 7.65 -13.74 0.96
N LEU A 20 8.77 -13.00 0.81
CA LEU A 20 8.79 -11.65 0.23
C LEU A 20 8.24 -11.61 -1.20
N LEU A 21 8.72 -12.50 -2.07
CA LEU A 21 8.25 -12.60 -3.47
C LEU A 21 6.79 -13.04 -3.57
N LEU A 22 6.34 -13.96 -2.71
CA LEU A 22 4.94 -14.39 -2.68
C LEU A 22 4.02 -13.28 -2.14
N LEU A 23 4.45 -12.52 -1.13
CA LEU A 23 3.67 -11.38 -0.60
C LEU A 23 3.57 -10.24 -1.61
N SER A 24 4.62 -9.90 -2.35
CA SER A 24 4.53 -8.90 -3.43
C SER A 24 3.58 -9.36 -4.54
N CYS A 25 3.61 -10.65 -4.91
CA CYS A 25 2.66 -11.21 -5.88
C CYS A 25 1.22 -11.21 -5.35
N ILE A 26 0.99 -11.53 -4.07
CA ILE A 26 -0.35 -11.54 -3.48
C ILE A 26 -0.94 -10.11 -3.41
N LEU A 27 -0.14 -9.09 -3.10
CA LEU A 27 -0.59 -7.69 -3.13
C LEU A 27 -0.96 -7.24 -4.56
N ILE A 28 -0.12 -7.54 -5.55
CA ILE A 28 -0.38 -7.23 -6.97
C ILE A 28 -1.63 -7.97 -7.49
N ILE A 29 -1.79 -9.27 -7.18
CA ILE A 29 -2.91 -10.08 -7.64
C ILE A 29 -4.22 -9.73 -6.92
N SER A 30 -4.17 -9.40 -5.62
CA SER A 30 -5.37 -8.93 -4.90
C SER A 30 -5.92 -7.62 -5.49
N ASN A 31 -5.03 -6.76 -5.97
CA ASN A 31 -5.38 -5.52 -6.66
C ASN A 31 -5.80 -5.72 -8.14
N SER A 32 -5.44 -6.84 -8.79
CA SER A 32 -5.87 -7.14 -10.17
C SER A 32 -7.17 -7.94 -10.28
N GLN A 33 -7.53 -8.70 -9.24
CA GLN A 33 -8.77 -9.51 -9.21
C GLN A 33 -10.08 -8.67 -9.20
N ALA A 34 -9.98 -7.34 -9.14
CA ALA A 34 -11.13 -6.43 -9.13
C ALA A 34 -11.73 -6.13 -10.53
N SER A 35 -11.07 -6.49 -11.64
CA SER A 35 -11.45 -5.98 -12.99
C SER A 35 -11.60 -6.99 -14.14
N GLU A 36 -11.29 -8.28 -13.98
CA GLU A 36 -11.44 -9.25 -15.09
C GLU A 36 -12.30 -10.49 -14.75
N HIS A 37 -13.49 -10.55 -15.36
CA HIS A 37 -14.19 -11.81 -15.60
C HIS A 37 -13.54 -12.58 -16.77
N PRO A 38 -13.48 -13.93 -16.71
CA PRO A 38 -12.60 -14.72 -17.56
C PRO A 38 -13.06 -14.77 -19.03
N LYS A 39 -12.32 -14.08 -19.90
CA LYS A 39 -12.35 -14.29 -21.36
C LYS A 39 -11.86 -15.71 -21.66
N ARG A 40 -12.68 -16.53 -22.33
CA ARG A 40 -12.29 -17.89 -22.74
C ARG A 40 -11.10 -17.85 -23.72
N LEU A 41 -9.92 -18.24 -23.25
CA LEU A 41 -8.80 -18.61 -24.10
C LEU A 41 -9.15 -19.88 -24.90
N ILE A 42 -9.49 -19.69 -26.18
CA ILE A 42 -9.60 -20.79 -27.14
C ILE A 42 -8.19 -21.05 -27.69
N LEU A 43 -7.53 -22.09 -27.17
CA LEU A 43 -6.22 -22.52 -27.66
C LEU A 43 -6.37 -23.20 -29.03
N ASN A 44 -6.07 -22.44 -30.10
CA ASN A 44 -5.75 -23.04 -31.39
C ASN A 44 -4.33 -23.61 -31.33
N ASN A 45 -4.22 -24.94 -31.18
CA ASN A 45 -2.97 -25.64 -31.46
C ASN A 45 -2.66 -25.53 -32.95
N ASN A 46 -1.47 -25.02 -33.30
CA ASN A 46 -0.74 -25.45 -34.50
C ASN A 46 0.73 -25.01 -34.45
N ASP A 47 1.52 -25.65 -35.31
CA ASP A 47 2.82 -25.22 -35.81
C ASP A 47 3.99 -25.12 -34.81
N ASN A 48 4.48 -26.33 -34.52
CA ASN A 48 5.91 -26.68 -34.42
C ASN A 48 6.89 -25.63 -34.98
N GLU A 49 7.90 -25.25 -34.20
CA GLU A 49 9.29 -25.23 -34.70
C GLU A 49 10.31 -25.35 -33.55
N THR A 50 11.47 -25.97 -33.81
CA THR A 50 12.53 -26.20 -32.81
C THR A 50 13.91 -25.79 -33.33
N PRO A 51 14.51 -24.71 -32.80
CA PRO A 51 15.92 -24.41 -33.01
C PRO A 51 16.82 -25.40 -32.25
N LYS A 52 17.92 -25.84 -32.88
CA LYS A 52 18.87 -26.80 -32.29
C LYS A 52 20.00 -26.09 -31.56
N ILE A 53 20.42 -26.67 -30.44
CA ILE A 53 21.66 -26.31 -29.74
C ILE A 53 22.85 -26.56 -30.67
N ILE A 54 23.75 -25.57 -30.78
CA ILE A 54 25.10 -25.76 -31.31
C ILE A 54 26.07 -25.32 -30.23
N SER A 55 26.80 -26.28 -29.65
CA SER A 55 27.88 -26.00 -28.71
C SER A 55 29.20 -25.77 -29.43
N LYS A 56 30.04 -24.89 -28.88
CA LYS A 56 31.49 -24.85 -29.13
C LYS A 56 32.22 -24.44 -27.85
N HIS A 57 32.94 -25.39 -27.27
CA HIS A 57 34.11 -25.07 -26.44
C HIS A 57 35.28 -24.71 -27.34
N SER A 58 36.09 -23.75 -26.90
CA SER A 58 37.55 -23.80 -27.04
C SER A 58 38.17 -22.84 -26.03
N ASP A 59 38.97 -23.41 -25.14
CA ASP A 59 39.81 -22.76 -24.13
C ASP A 59 40.94 -21.94 -24.85
N ASP A 60 41.86 -21.17 -24.24
CA ASP A 60 42.54 -21.28 -22.94
C ASP A 60 43.50 -20.07 -22.71
N ASN A 61 44.05 -19.88 -21.49
CA ASN A 61 45.21 -19.02 -21.11
C ASN A 61 45.11 -17.47 -21.32
N SER A 62 45.81 -16.55 -20.62
CA SER A 62 46.53 -16.46 -19.30
C SER A 62 46.78 -14.94 -19.01
N GLU A 63 47.46 -14.37 -17.98
CA GLU A 63 48.32 -14.85 -16.88
C GLU A 63 48.61 -13.76 -15.79
N ASN A 64 48.98 -14.20 -14.57
CA ASN A 64 49.96 -13.64 -13.58
C ASN A 64 49.91 -12.26 -12.87
N SER A 65 50.38 -12.30 -11.60
CA SER A 65 50.93 -11.23 -10.70
C SER A 65 50.00 -10.19 -10.03
N SER A 66 50.26 -9.70 -8.81
CA SER A 66 51.05 -10.19 -7.65
C SER A 66 50.72 -9.40 -6.36
N ASP A 67 51.20 -9.86 -5.20
CA ASP A 67 50.96 -9.34 -3.83
C ASP A 67 51.14 -7.82 -3.59
N ASP A 68 50.42 -7.27 -2.60
CA ASP A 68 51.05 -6.48 -1.52
C ASP A 68 50.19 -6.45 -0.22
N SER A 69 50.80 -6.12 0.93
CA SER A 69 50.30 -6.55 2.25
C SER A 69 49.59 -5.51 3.15
N GLU A 70 48.53 -5.98 3.83
CA GLU A 70 48.17 -5.75 5.25
C GLU A 70 48.48 -4.38 5.92
N ILE A 71 47.42 -3.60 6.20
CA ILE A 71 47.41 -2.60 7.29
C ILE A 71 46.12 -2.73 8.10
N LEU A 72 46.14 -3.50 9.20
CA LEU A 72 45.07 -3.47 10.20
C LEU A 72 45.11 -2.16 10.98
N LYS A 73 43.97 -1.47 11.04
CA LYS A 73 43.69 -0.43 12.06
C LYS A 73 42.49 -0.87 12.89
N ASN A 74 42.69 -0.96 14.20
CA ASN A 74 41.63 -1.31 15.16
C ASN A 74 40.46 -0.31 15.08
N LYS A 75 39.34 -0.71 14.46
CA LYS A 75 38.02 -0.18 14.79
C LYS A 75 37.44 -1.03 15.93
N SER A 76 37.43 -0.49 17.14
CA SER A 76 36.77 -1.10 18.30
C SER A 76 35.25 -0.89 18.20
N THR A 77 34.58 -1.75 17.43
CA THR A 77 33.11 -1.75 17.30
C THR A 77 32.47 -1.95 18.67
N ILE A 78 31.67 -0.99 19.12
CA ILE A 78 30.84 -1.15 20.32
C ILE A 78 29.65 -2.03 19.94
N ILE A 79 29.82 -3.35 20.09
CA ILE A 79 28.74 -4.31 19.96
C ILE A 79 27.86 -4.17 21.21
N LEU A 80 26.75 -3.44 21.08
CA LEU A 80 25.67 -3.52 22.06
C LEU A 80 25.13 -4.97 22.08
N PRO A 81 24.91 -5.58 23.25
CA PRO A 81 24.55 -6.99 23.33
C PRO A 81 23.17 -7.22 22.71
N ARG A 82 23.15 -7.94 21.58
CA ARG A 82 21.93 -8.53 21.03
C ARG A 82 21.35 -9.47 22.10
N PRO A 83 20.09 -9.31 22.53
CA PRO A 83 19.47 -10.28 23.44
C PRO A 83 19.45 -11.65 22.75
N PRO A 84 19.62 -12.76 23.49
CA PRO A 84 19.67 -14.08 22.88
C PRO A 84 18.33 -14.41 22.20
N PHE A 85 18.41 -14.73 20.92
CA PHE A 85 17.34 -15.41 20.21
C PHE A 85 17.50 -16.90 20.55
N GLU A 86 16.75 -17.39 21.53
CA GLU A 86 16.74 -18.83 21.83
C GLU A 86 15.97 -19.56 20.72
N GLU A 87 16.71 -20.28 19.87
CA GLU A 87 16.11 -21.23 18.93
C GLU A 87 15.53 -22.40 19.72
N ILE A 88 14.22 -22.40 19.92
CA ILE A 88 13.51 -23.49 20.60
C ILE A 88 13.44 -24.70 19.64
N GLU A 89 14.44 -25.58 19.69
CA GLU A 89 14.41 -26.88 19.02
C GLU A 89 13.23 -27.72 19.54
N PHE A 90 12.14 -27.78 18.77
CA PHE A 90 10.99 -28.61 19.10
C PHE A 90 11.28 -30.08 18.77
N SER A 91 11.76 -30.84 19.76
CA SER A 91 12.05 -32.28 19.62
C SER A 91 10.77 -33.07 19.32
N LEU A 92 10.53 -33.37 18.04
CA LEU A 92 9.43 -34.22 17.56
C LEU A 92 9.62 -35.68 18.01
N LYS A 93 9.17 -35.99 19.24
CA LYS A 93 9.05 -37.36 19.73
C LYS A 93 7.68 -37.94 19.38
N ASN A 94 7.74 -39.04 18.62
CA ASN A 94 6.62 -39.84 18.13
C ASN A 94 5.42 -39.92 19.08
N VAL A 95 4.26 -39.45 18.61
CA VAL A 95 2.94 -39.93 19.05
C VAL A 95 2.21 -40.43 17.82
N SER A 96 2.49 -41.67 17.43
CA SER A 96 1.60 -42.43 16.55
C SER A 96 0.52 -43.05 17.42
N ASN A 97 -0.75 -42.65 17.21
CA ASN A 97 -1.88 -43.55 16.96
C ASN A 97 -3.24 -42.81 16.91
N ASP A 98 -4.11 -43.32 16.04
CA ASP A 98 -5.57 -43.40 16.21
C ASP A 98 -6.38 -42.15 16.61
N LEU A 99 -6.62 -41.27 15.63
CA LEU A 99 -7.95 -40.66 15.47
C LEU A 99 -8.45 -40.85 14.04
N ASN A 100 -9.31 -41.85 13.86
CA ASN A 100 -9.91 -42.22 12.60
C ASN A 100 -11.17 -41.36 12.37
N ILE A 101 -11.04 -40.25 11.63
CA ILE A 101 -12.19 -39.42 11.21
C ILE A 101 -12.25 -39.41 9.68
N LYS A 102 -12.90 -40.43 9.13
CA LYS A 102 -13.64 -40.29 7.88
C LYS A 102 -15.04 -39.81 8.24
N ASP A 103 -15.34 -38.55 7.94
CA ASP A 103 -16.43 -38.18 7.03
C ASP A 103 -16.69 -36.67 7.03
N ASN A 104 -17.22 -36.20 5.89
CA ASN A 104 -17.98 -34.96 5.68
C ASN A 104 -17.28 -33.58 5.61
N LEU A 105 -17.53 -32.96 4.45
CA LEU A 105 -17.82 -31.53 4.20
C LEU A 105 -16.67 -30.52 4.05
N ASN A 106 -16.24 -30.39 2.79
CA ASN A 106 -16.17 -29.14 2.02
C ASN A 106 -16.06 -27.82 2.81
N SER A 107 -14.84 -27.30 2.95
CA SER A 107 -14.57 -25.89 3.21
C SER A 107 -14.05 -25.18 1.95
N THR A 108 -14.95 -24.90 1.00
CA THR A 108 -14.66 -23.95 -0.07
C THR A 108 -14.40 -22.57 0.53
N GLY A 109 -13.17 -22.06 0.38
CA GLY A 109 -12.84 -20.69 0.78
C GLY A 109 -13.65 -19.70 -0.05
N SER A 110 -14.68 -19.10 0.55
CA SER A 110 -15.55 -18.16 -0.14
C SER A 110 -14.85 -16.81 -0.31
N VAL A 111 -14.30 -16.58 -1.51
CA VAL A 111 -14.28 -15.23 -2.07
C VAL A 111 -15.71 -14.71 -2.04
N ILE A 112 -15.92 -13.49 -1.53
CA ILE A 112 -17.27 -12.94 -1.37
C ILE A 112 -17.76 -12.44 -2.73
N ASN A 113 -18.33 -13.35 -3.52
CA ASN A 113 -19.18 -12.97 -4.65
C ASN A 113 -20.40 -12.23 -4.12
N SER A 114 -20.73 -11.09 -4.71
CA SER A 114 -21.85 -10.21 -4.33
C SER A 114 -23.21 -10.71 -4.87
N GLU A 115 -23.50 -12.00 -4.71
CA GLU A 115 -24.72 -12.64 -5.19
C GLU A 115 -25.63 -13.13 -4.05
N ASP A 116 -26.18 -12.21 -3.25
CA ASP A 116 -27.31 -12.53 -2.36
C ASP A 116 -28.19 -11.30 -1.96
N GLU A 117 -28.47 -10.39 -2.90
CA GLU A 117 -29.62 -9.46 -2.80
C GLU A 117 -30.48 -9.50 -4.09
N LYS A 118 -31.37 -10.49 -4.16
CA LYS A 118 -32.46 -10.57 -5.15
C LYS A 118 -33.79 -10.87 -4.45
N ASP A 119 -34.50 -9.81 -4.03
CA ASP A 119 -35.93 -9.61 -4.33
C ASP A 119 -36.55 -8.40 -3.60
N VAL A 120 -36.36 -7.20 -4.16
CA VAL A 120 -37.46 -6.22 -4.31
C VAL A 120 -37.30 -5.54 -5.67
N ALA A 121 -38.02 -6.04 -6.68
CA ALA A 121 -38.01 -5.47 -8.02
C ALA A 121 -38.91 -4.22 -8.11
N THR A 122 -38.40 -3.07 -7.68
CA THR A 122 -39.02 -1.75 -7.91
C THR A 122 -38.04 -0.80 -8.57
N ASN A 123 -38.45 -0.16 -9.68
CA ASN A 123 -37.62 0.76 -10.44
C ASN A 123 -37.06 1.91 -9.57
N GLY A 124 -35.74 1.89 -9.34
CA GLY A 124 -35.03 2.97 -8.66
C GLY A 124 -33.53 2.82 -8.85
N ILE A 125 -32.91 3.75 -9.58
CA ILE A 125 -31.46 3.89 -9.58
C ILE A 125 -31.05 4.25 -8.16
N ILE A 126 -30.15 3.49 -7.53
CA ILE A 126 -29.63 3.82 -6.20
C ILE A 126 -28.65 4.98 -6.35
N SER A 127 -29.22 6.18 -6.38
CA SER A 127 -28.52 7.45 -6.56
C SER A 127 -27.42 7.65 -5.51
N CYS A 128 -26.27 8.19 -5.96
CA CYS A 128 -25.13 8.60 -5.14
C CYS A 128 -25.42 9.90 -4.37
N ASP A 129 -26.62 9.98 -3.82
CA ASP A 129 -27.31 11.17 -3.38
C ASP A 129 -27.10 11.37 -1.87
N LEU A 130 -26.50 12.51 -1.50
CA LEU A 130 -26.36 12.92 -0.10
C LEU A 130 -27.72 13.31 0.53
N GLY A 131 -28.69 13.68 -0.32
CA GLY A 131 -30.01 14.21 0.05
C GLY A 131 -30.05 15.73 0.03
N ASP A 132 -31.09 16.30 0.63
CA ASP A 132 -31.27 17.74 0.89
C ASP A 132 -30.32 18.25 2.02
N ASP A 133 -29.14 17.63 2.11
CA ASP A 133 -28.36 17.46 3.33
C ASP A 133 -26.98 18.08 3.11
N THR A 134 -26.79 19.32 3.58
CA THR A 134 -25.60 20.19 3.39
C THR A 134 -24.35 19.70 4.14
N ILE A 135 -24.17 18.38 4.21
CA ILE A 135 -23.16 17.67 4.98
C ILE A 135 -21.73 18.01 4.54
N LEU A 136 -21.49 18.34 3.27
CA LEU A 136 -20.18 18.79 2.80
C LEU A 136 -19.85 20.23 3.21
N GLU A 137 -20.86 21.09 3.38
CA GLU A 137 -20.69 22.54 3.58
C GLU A 137 -20.90 23.01 5.02
N ALA A 138 -21.61 22.23 5.84
CA ALA A 138 -21.80 22.51 7.26
C ALA A 138 -20.43 22.68 7.98
N LYS A 139 -20.36 23.62 8.93
CA LYS A 139 -19.16 24.06 9.65
C LYS A 139 -18.31 22.95 10.33
N GLU A 140 -18.88 21.77 10.50
CA GLU A 140 -18.26 20.59 11.12
C GLU A 140 -17.66 19.60 10.08
N SER A 141 -17.80 19.93 8.79
CA SER A 141 -17.20 19.22 7.67
C SER A 141 -15.69 19.40 7.65
N ILE A 142 -14.98 18.29 7.56
CA ILE A 142 -13.53 18.20 7.43
C ILE A 142 -13.27 17.45 6.12
N ALA A 143 -13.13 18.21 5.04
CA ALA A 143 -12.82 17.69 3.70
C ALA A 143 -11.52 16.87 3.68
N VAL A 144 -11.33 16.01 2.68
CA VAL A 144 -10.14 15.12 2.58
C VAL A 144 -8.82 15.85 2.27
N CYS A 145 -8.87 17.08 1.74
CA CYS A 145 -7.69 17.91 1.48
C CYS A 145 -7.84 19.33 2.07
N SER A 146 -6.90 20.23 1.78
CA SER A 146 -6.93 21.61 2.30
C SER A 146 -7.71 22.54 1.36
N ALA A 147 -8.46 23.49 1.93
CA ALA A 147 -9.10 24.56 1.15
C ALA A 147 -8.08 25.51 0.46
N ASN A 148 -6.79 25.37 0.79
CA ASN A 148 -5.71 26.17 0.23
C ASN A 148 -5.15 25.64 -1.11
N SER A 149 -5.59 24.46 -1.59
CA SER A 149 -5.29 24.01 -2.96
C SER A 149 -6.41 24.45 -3.89
N GLU A 150 -6.09 25.24 -4.92
CA GLU A 150 -7.03 25.96 -5.79
C GLU A 150 -8.13 25.09 -6.46
N ASN A 151 -7.92 23.77 -6.51
CA ASN A 151 -8.80 22.77 -7.10
C ASN A 151 -9.52 21.85 -6.09
N TRP A 152 -9.53 22.19 -4.80
CA TRP A 152 -10.21 21.39 -3.78
C TRP A 152 -11.72 21.25 -4.01
N HIS A 153 -12.35 22.29 -4.58
CA HIS A 153 -13.76 22.35 -5.01
C HIS A 153 -14.12 21.39 -6.18
N ILE A 154 -13.13 20.72 -6.75
CA ILE A 154 -13.28 19.78 -7.87
C ILE A 154 -12.89 18.37 -7.43
N TYR A 155 -11.76 18.20 -6.74
CA TYR A 155 -11.19 16.89 -6.44
C TYR A 155 -11.37 16.39 -5.00
N CYS A 156 -11.79 17.25 -4.06
CA CYS A 156 -11.83 16.92 -2.63
C CYS A 156 -13.23 17.06 -1.99
N ALA A 157 -14.05 17.96 -2.52
CA ALA A 157 -15.44 18.23 -2.13
C ALA A 157 -16.07 19.17 -3.20
N GLY A 158 -17.34 19.53 -3.05
CA GLY A 158 -18.01 20.55 -3.88
C GLY A 158 -18.97 19.97 -4.92
N LYS A 159 -19.86 20.84 -5.44
CA LYS A 159 -21.01 20.42 -6.26
C LYS A 159 -20.62 19.69 -7.55
N LEU A 160 -19.50 20.04 -8.19
CA LEU A 160 -19.05 19.35 -9.40
C LEU A 160 -18.70 17.88 -9.11
N LEU A 161 -17.95 17.60 -8.04
CA LEU A 161 -17.65 16.24 -7.60
C LEU A 161 -18.94 15.45 -7.31
N GLU A 162 -19.87 16.07 -6.58
CA GLU A 162 -21.15 15.44 -6.23
C GLU A 162 -22.01 15.16 -7.47
N ALA A 163 -22.15 16.12 -8.39
CA ALA A 163 -22.97 15.99 -9.59
C ALA A 163 -22.46 14.89 -10.53
N VAL A 164 -21.14 14.78 -10.74
CA VAL A 164 -20.56 13.73 -11.60
C VAL A 164 -20.82 12.34 -11.02
N ASN A 165 -20.71 12.20 -9.70
CA ASN A 165 -21.01 10.96 -9.00
C ASN A 165 -22.52 10.66 -8.99
N TYR A 166 -23.38 11.62 -8.65
CA TYR A 166 -24.83 11.50 -8.65
C TYR A 166 -25.35 10.97 -10.00
N HIS A 167 -24.91 11.61 -11.09
CA HIS A 167 -25.34 11.27 -12.45
C HIS A 167 -24.70 10.00 -13.00
N GLN A 168 -23.66 9.45 -12.37
CA GLN A 168 -22.93 8.24 -12.83
C GLN A 168 -22.50 8.39 -14.30
N LEU A 169 -21.56 9.32 -14.53
CA LEU A 169 -21.21 9.84 -15.86
C LEU A 169 -20.01 9.20 -16.54
N LEU A 170 -19.17 8.48 -15.81
CA LEU A 170 -17.90 7.95 -16.32
C LEU A 170 -17.93 6.43 -16.48
N GLU A 171 -16.89 5.90 -17.13
CA GLU A 171 -16.73 4.48 -17.42
C GLU A 171 -16.80 3.65 -16.14
N GLU A 172 -17.54 2.54 -16.21
CA GLU A 172 -17.86 1.61 -15.10
C GLU A 172 -18.54 2.26 -13.87
N ASN A 173 -18.87 3.56 -13.95
CA ASN A 173 -19.33 4.43 -12.86
C ASN A 173 -18.27 4.65 -11.76
N ASP A 174 -16.98 4.54 -12.08
CA ASP A 174 -15.91 4.67 -11.09
C ASP A 174 -15.70 6.12 -10.60
N SER A 175 -15.88 6.32 -9.29
CA SER A 175 -15.57 7.55 -8.56
C SER A 175 -14.12 8.05 -8.79
N LYS A 176 -13.12 7.15 -8.86
CA LYS A 176 -11.70 7.50 -9.07
C LYS A 176 -11.42 7.98 -10.50
N GLU A 177 -12.10 7.42 -11.49
CA GLU A 177 -11.98 7.85 -12.89
C GLU A 177 -12.41 9.31 -13.11
N PHE A 178 -13.17 9.93 -12.19
CA PHE A 178 -13.34 11.38 -12.19
C PHE A 178 -12.13 12.09 -11.56
N VAL A 179 -11.76 11.73 -10.33
CA VAL A 179 -10.75 12.50 -9.59
C VAL A 179 -9.32 12.31 -10.09
N ASP A 180 -9.05 11.30 -10.92
CA ASP A 180 -7.79 11.14 -11.67
C ASP A 180 -7.69 12.01 -12.93
N ARG A 181 -8.74 12.74 -13.36
CA ARG A 181 -8.75 13.48 -14.64
C ARG A 181 -8.13 14.88 -14.53
N PRO A 182 -7.12 15.21 -15.35
CA PRO A 182 -6.60 16.57 -15.47
C PRO A 182 -7.61 17.57 -16.01
N LEU A 183 -7.45 18.85 -15.64
CA LEU A 183 -8.18 19.96 -16.23
C LEU A 183 -7.43 20.53 -17.44
N LYS A 184 -8.17 20.79 -18.52
CA LYS A 184 -7.66 21.49 -19.73
C LYS A 184 -7.33 22.97 -19.45
N ARG A 185 -7.94 23.55 -18.41
CA ARG A 185 -7.84 24.95 -17.98
C ARG A 185 -7.64 25.05 -16.47
N ASN A 186 -7.29 26.24 -15.98
CA ASN A 186 -7.13 26.48 -14.54
C ASN A 186 -8.44 26.24 -13.77
N ALA A 187 -8.33 25.72 -12.54
CA ALA A 187 -9.50 25.27 -11.76
C ALA A 187 -10.55 26.37 -11.52
N SER A 188 -10.11 27.61 -11.31
CA SER A 188 -10.97 28.79 -11.18
C SER A 188 -11.83 29.05 -12.41
N ILE A 189 -11.30 28.81 -13.62
CA ILE A 189 -12.02 28.99 -14.89
C ILE A 189 -13.03 27.85 -15.08
N VAL A 190 -12.66 26.62 -14.73
CA VAL A 190 -13.54 25.45 -14.85
C VAL A 190 -14.73 25.56 -13.89
N ILE A 191 -14.53 26.02 -12.65
CA ILE A 191 -15.63 26.18 -11.69
C ILE A 191 -16.51 27.40 -12.02
N GLU A 192 -15.96 28.54 -12.46
CA GLU A 192 -16.76 29.67 -12.94
C GLU A 192 -17.66 29.28 -14.13
N GLU A 193 -17.14 28.45 -15.05
CA GLU A 193 -17.92 27.96 -16.19
C GLU A 193 -19.01 26.96 -15.77
N PHE A 194 -18.73 26.09 -14.78
CA PHE A 194 -19.71 25.19 -14.18
C PHE A 194 -20.86 25.96 -13.51
N ASP A 195 -20.54 26.89 -12.60
CA ASP A 195 -21.52 27.66 -11.85
C ASP A 195 -22.36 28.57 -12.77
N LYS A 196 -21.77 29.07 -13.85
CA LYS A 196 -22.46 29.83 -14.90
C LYS A 196 -23.38 28.97 -15.78
N LEU A 197 -23.05 27.70 -16.00
CA LEU A 197 -23.82 26.78 -16.85
C LEU A 197 -24.96 26.10 -16.07
N PHE A 198 -24.77 25.82 -14.79
CA PHE A 198 -25.70 25.03 -13.97
C PHE A 198 -26.32 25.79 -12.79
N GLY A 199 -25.68 26.85 -12.29
CA GLY A 199 -26.18 27.70 -11.21
C GLY A 199 -25.66 27.33 -9.81
N GLU A 200 -25.05 28.31 -9.14
CA GLU A 200 -24.50 28.20 -7.77
C GLU A 200 -25.49 27.60 -6.75
N ASN A 201 -26.80 27.83 -6.91
CA ASN A 201 -27.84 27.40 -5.97
C ASN A 201 -28.78 26.29 -6.51
N VAL A 202 -28.47 25.68 -7.66
CA VAL A 202 -29.28 24.58 -8.25
C VAL A 202 -28.86 23.23 -7.66
N SER A 203 -29.82 22.32 -7.44
CA SER A 203 -29.54 20.98 -6.91
C SER A 203 -28.85 20.08 -7.94
N VAL A 204 -28.04 19.13 -7.49
CA VAL A 204 -27.39 18.15 -8.39
C VAL A 204 -28.41 17.29 -9.15
N HIS A 205 -29.61 17.10 -8.59
CA HIS A 205 -30.74 16.39 -9.20
C HIS A 205 -31.26 17.09 -10.46
N ASP A 206 -31.21 18.43 -10.50
CA ASP A 206 -31.76 19.25 -11.57
C ASP A 206 -30.75 19.49 -12.72
N ILE A 207 -29.47 19.14 -12.51
CA ILE A 207 -28.41 19.26 -13.52
C ILE A 207 -28.67 18.28 -14.68
N PRO A 208 -28.82 18.73 -15.94
CA PRO A 208 -29.07 17.81 -17.05
C PRO A 208 -27.85 16.94 -17.39
N LYS A 209 -27.98 15.61 -17.26
CA LYS A 209 -26.87 14.65 -17.46
C LYS A 209 -26.12 14.85 -18.79
N GLN A 210 -26.81 15.13 -19.90
CA GLN A 210 -26.18 15.38 -21.20
C GLN A 210 -25.31 16.65 -21.20
N ASN A 211 -25.78 17.72 -20.55
CA ASN A 211 -25.02 18.97 -20.44
C ASN A 211 -23.78 18.78 -19.56
N LEU A 212 -23.90 18.00 -18.49
CA LEU A 212 -22.77 17.69 -17.61
C LEU A 212 -21.74 16.76 -18.27
N SER A 213 -22.15 15.75 -19.04
CA SER A 213 -21.25 14.95 -19.89
C SER A 213 -20.43 15.86 -20.81
N LYS A 214 -21.13 16.72 -21.57
CA LYS A 214 -20.50 17.65 -22.49
C LYS A 214 -19.54 18.60 -21.76
N PHE A 215 -19.93 19.13 -20.61
CA PHE A 215 -19.06 19.99 -19.79
C PHE A 215 -17.75 19.29 -19.39
N LEU A 216 -17.81 18.00 -19.02
CA LEU A 216 -16.62 17.19 -18.73
C LEU A 216 -15.76 17.00 -19.99
N GLU A 217 -16.36 16.67 -21.13
CA GLU A 217 -15.67 16.51 -22.42
C GLU A 217 -14.94 17.80 -22.85
N GLU A 218 -15.51 18.97 -22.58
CA GLU A 218 -14.92 20.28 -22.90
C GLU A 218 -13.85 20.73 -21.87
N ASN A 219 -13.92 20.30 -20.61
CA ASN A 219 -13.05 20.80 -19.52
C ASN A 219 -11.99 19.84 -18.97
N PHE A 220 -12.18 18.53 -19.10
CA PHE A 220 -11.31 17.50 -18.51
C PHE A 220 -10.65 16.66 -19.59
N ASP A 221 -9.40 16.26 -19.38
CA ASP A 221 -8.72 15.22 -20.16
C ASP A 221 -9.07 13.81 -19.64
N HIS A 222 -8.44 12.78 -20.21
CA HIS A 222 -8.56 11.41 -19.73
C HIS A 222 -7.68 11.18 -18.50
N ALA A 223 -8.11 10.28 -17.60
CA ALA A 223 -7.41 10.01 -16.36
C ALA A 223 -6.01 9.42 -16.60
N GLY A 224 -5.01 9.93 -15.89
CA GLY A 224 -3.62 9.49 -16.03
C GLY A 224 -2.88 10.00 -17.27
N GLY A 225 -3.52 10.74 -18.19
CA GLY A 225 -2.86 11.36 -19.35
C GLY A 225 -1.80 12.42 -19.01
N GLU A 226 -1.73 12.79 -17.73
CA GLU A 226 -0.72 13.63 -17.09
C GLU A 226 0.63 12.91 -16.83
N LEU A 227 0.68 11.57 -16.97
CA LEU A 227 1.86 10.75 -16.72
C LEU A 227 2.54 10.35 -18.03
N LYS A 228 3.88 10.25 -18.02
CA LYS A 228 4.64 9.66 -19.13
C LYS A 228 5.25 8.33 -18.67
N GLU A 229 5.25 7.34 -19.55
CA GLU A 229 5.93 6.06 -19.32
C GLU A 229 7.45 6.23 -19.40
N CYS A 230 8.19 5.35 -18.72
CA CYS A 230 9.64 5.38 -18.74
C CYS A 230 10.25 3.97 -18.82
N THR A 231 11.55 3.90 -19.08
CA THR A 231 12.38 2.74 -18.76
C THR A 231 13.36 3.21 -17.68
N PRO A 232 13.45 2.52 -16.52
CA PRO A 232 14.40 2.92 -15.49
C PRO A 232 15.85 2.81 -15.98
N GLU A 233 16.70 3.77 -15.61
CA GLU A 233 18.09 3.90 -16.10
C GLU A 233 18.96 2.67 -15.78
N ASP A 234 18.73 2.07 -14.61
CA ASP A 234 19.45 0.92 -14.07
C ASP A 234 18.78 -0.43 -14.37
N TRP A 235 17.77 -0.46 -15.25
CA TRP A 235 17.14 -1.70 -15.68
C TRP A 235 18.05 -2.52 -16.60
N THR A 236 18.26 -3.80 -16.27
CA THR A 236 18.95 -4.78 -17.13
C THR A 236 17.99 -5.94 -17.47
N PRO A 237 18.03 -6.49 -18.69
CA PRO A 237 17.24 -7.68 -19.05
C PRO A 237 17.66 -8.94 -18.26
N VAL A 238 18.88 -8.98 -17.72
CA VAL A 238 19.41 -10.09 -16.92
C VAL A 238 20.07 -9.54 -15.65
N PRO A 239 19.35 -9.41 -14.53
CA PRO A 239 19.93 -9.06 -13.24
C PRO A 239 20.76 -10.20 -12.66
N ALA A 240 21.96 -9.89 -12.15
CA ALA A 240 22.92 -10.89 -11.70
C ALA A 240 22.44 -11.75 -10.52
N GLU A 241 21.56 -11.24 -9.65
CA GLU A 241 20.97 -12.04 -8.55
C GLU A 241 19.85 -12.97 -9.05
N LEU A 242 19.11 -12.56 -10.09
CA LEU A 242 18.09 -13.41 -10.72
C LEU A 242 18.74 -14.50 -11.58
N GLU A 243 19.87 -14.20 -12.23
CA GLU A 243 20.63 -15.19 -13.00
C GLU A 243 21.12 -16.37 -12.14
N ARG A 244 21.40 -16.13 -10.85
CA ARG A 244 21.83 -17.16 -9.87
C ARG A 244 20.72 -18.14 -9.46
N ILE A 245 19.47 -17.92 -9.87
CA ILE A 245 18.36 -18.84 -9.57
C ILE A 245 18.61 -20.17 -10.32
N LYS A 246 18.89 -21.23 -9.54
CA LYS A 246 19.29 -22.54 -10.08
C LYS A 246 18.18 -23.28 -10.84
N ASP A 247 16.92 -23.06 -10.46
CA ASP A 247 15.77 -23.65 -11.15
C ASP A 247 15.45 -22.82 -12.40
N ASP A 248 15.49 -23.44 -13.57
CA ASP A 248 15.32 -22.76 -14.86
C ASP A 248 13.90 -22.17 -15.04
N THR A 249 12.89 -22.76 -14.39
CA THR A 249 11.50 -22.27 -14.44
C THR A 249 11.36 -21.02 -13.59
N LEU A 250 11.84 -21.08 -12.34
CA LEU A 250 11.82 -19.93 -11.42
C LEU A 250 12.72 -18.80 -11.93
N ARG A 251 13.86 -19.11 -12.58
CA ARG A 251 14.72 -18.11 -13.21
C ARG A 251 14.00 -17.42 -14.38
N SER A 252 13.34 -18.18 -15.24
CA SER A 252 12.59 -17.61 -16.38
C SER A 252 11.47 -16.68 -15.89
N TRP A 253 10.65 -17.14 -14.95
CA TRP A 253 9.60 -16.35 -14.30
C TRP A 253 10.13 -15.07 -13.64
N ALA A 254 11.31 -15.12 -13.01
CA ALA A 254 11.93 -13.94 -12.42
C ALA A 254 12.38 -12.92 -13.48
N MET A 255 12.85 -13.35 -14.66
CA MET A 255 13.18 -12.46 -15.78
C MET A 255 11.93 -11.84 -16.43
N GLU A 256 10.81 -12.57 -16.44
CA GLU A 256 9.49 -12.03 -16.80
C GLU A 256 9.05 -10.95 -15.80
N LEU A 257 9.08 -11.22 -14.49
CA LEU A 257 8.79 -10.21 -13.46
C LEU A 257 9.69 -8.97 -13.57
N ASN A 258 10.99 -9.15 -13.77
CA ASN A 258 11.92 -8.05 -13.97
C ASN A 258 11.55 -7.18 -15.19
N SER A 259 10.94 -7.76 -16.23
CA SER A 259 10.52 -6.99 -17.42
C SER A 259 9.36 -6.02 -17.13
N ILE A 260 8.49 -6.35 -16.17
CA ILE A 260 7.31 -5.55 -15.78
C ILE A 260 7.71 -4.18 -15.19
N TRP A 261 8.92 -4.02 -14.67
CA TRP A 261 9.40 -2.73 -14.14
C TRP A 261 9.42 -1.60 -15.17
N LYS A 262 9.48 -1.91 -16.47
CA LYS A 262 9.33 -0.91 -17.54
C LYS A 262 7.86 -0.49 -17.68
N ASP A 263 6.98 -1.47 -17.78
CA ASP A 263 5.54 -1.29 -17.98
C ASP A 263 4.88 -0.53 -16.81
N LEU A 264 5.47 -0.61 -15.61
CA LEU A 264 5.06 0.11 -14.39
C LEU A 264 5.87 1.39 -14.09
N CYS A 265 6.90 1.75 -14.88
CA CYS A 265 7.66 2.98 -14.68
C CYS A 265 6.86 4.21 -15.14
N ARG A 266 6.62 5.18 -14.26
CA ARG A 266 6.02 6.48 -14.61
C ARG A 266 6.91 7.64 -14.16
N VAL A 267 6.88 8.72 -14.93
CA VAL A 267 7.49 10.01 -14.61
C VAL A 267 6.46 11.11 -14.77
N ILE A 268 6.46 12.07 -13.84
CA ILE A 268 5.60 13.25 -13.92
C ILE A 268 6.35 14.31 -14.73
N PRO A 269 5.78 14.87 -15.81
CA PRO A 269 6.45 15.90 -16.60
C PRO A 269 6.63 17.19 -15.80
N GLU A 270 7.81 17.83 -15.87
CA GLU A 270 8.13 19.04 -15.10
C GLU A 270 7.16 20.19 -15.40
N GLU A 271 6.52 20.25 -16.58
CA GLU A 271 5.47 21.21 -16.90
C GLU A 271 4.26 21.18 -15.93
N ILE A 272 3.98 20.04 -15.27
CA ILE A 272 2.88 19.89 -14.29
C ILE A 272 3.13 20.66 -13.00
N LYS A 273 4.40 20.90 -12.65
CA LYS A 273 4.83 21.66 -11.47
C LYS A 273 4.30 23.09 -11.46
N ASP A 274 4.13 23.68 -12.64
CA ASP A 274 3.66 25.06 -12.82
C ASP A 274 2.14 25.13 -13.07
N THR A 275 1.48 24.01 -13.37
CA THR A 275 0.02 23.91 -13.56
C THR A 275 -0.67 23.05 -12.48
N ARG A 276 -0.15 23.05 -11.24
CA ARG A 276 -0.63 22.16 -10.15
C ARG A 276 -2.11 22.34 -9.78
N ASP A 277 -2.72 23.47 -10.13
CA ASP A 277 -4.16 23.70 -9.98
C ASP A 277 -4.99 22.84 -10.95
N ARG A 278 -4.41 22.37 -12.06
CA ARG A 278 -5.10 21.54 -13.05
C ARG A 278 -5.10 20.05 -12.75
N HIS A 279 -4.39 19.61 -11.72
CA HIS A 279 -4.12 18.19 -11.47
C HIS A 279 -4.46 17.83 -10.03
N SER A 280 -5.10 16.68 -9.84
CA SER A 280 -5.16 16.06 -8.52
C SER A 280 -3.85 15.35 -8.15
N LEU A 281 -2.97 15.09 -9.12
CA LEU A 281 -1.66 14.46 -8.93
C LEU A 281 -0.70 15.39 -8.18
N ILE A 282 -0.04 14.84 -7.17
CA ILE A 282 0.99 15.53 -6.39
C ILE A 282 2.32 15.42 -7.13
N TYR A 283 2.77 16.52 -7.73
CA TYR A 283 4.09 16.58 -8.37
C TYR A 283 5.21 16.11 -7.44
N VAL A 284 6.00 15.16 -7.94
CA VAL A 284 7.30 14.68 -7.44
C VAL A 284 8.26 14.61 -8.62
N LYS A 285 9.56 14.82 -8.36
CA LYS A 285 10.55 15.13 -9.40
C LYS A 285 11.08 13.90 -10.13
N ASN A 286 11.32 12.81 -9.41
CA ASN A 286 12.01 11.64 -9.97
C ASN A 286 11.00 10.61 -10.51
N PRO A 287 11.40 9.72 -11.43
CA PRO A 287 10.59 8.56 -11.81
C PRO A 287 10.21 7.68 -10.60
N PHE A 288 9.09 6.96 -10.72
CA PHE A 288 8.65 5.96 -9.75
C PHE A 288 7.94 4.79 -10.44
N ILE A 289 7.84 3.67 -9.72
CA ILE A 289 7.06 2.50 -10.15
C ILE A 289 5.66 2.57 -9.51
N ILE A 290 4.62 2.33 -10.30
CA ILE A 290 3.22 2.28 -9.83
C ILE A 290 2.78 0.83 -9.50
N PRO A 291 1.74 0.60 -8.69
CA PRO A 291 1.17 -0.74 -8.49
C PRO A 291 0.51 -1.32 -9.76
N GLY A 292 -0.01 -0.45 -10.64
CA GLY A 292 -0.56 -0.81 -11.95
C GLY A 292 -2.09 -0.71 -12.06
N GLY A 293 -2.60 -0.81 -13.29
CA GLY A 293 -4.03 -0.73 -13.60
C GLY A 293 -4.65 0.62 -13.19
N ARG A 294 -5.68 0.57 -12.33
CA ARG A 294 -6.38 1.74 -11.76
C ARG A 294 -5.49 2.59 -10.82
N PHE A 295 -4.39 2.02 -10.33
CA PHE A 295 -3.45 2.66 -9.43
C PHE A 295 -2.32 3.31 -10.26
N ARG A 296 -2.56 4.57 -10.64
CA ARG A 296 -1.79 5.36 -11.61
C ARG A 296 -0.72 6.24 -10.93
N GLU A 297 -0.80 6.38 -9.62
CA GLU A 297 0.08 7.18 -8.77
C GLU A 297 0.98 6.28 -7.91
N PHE A 298 2.02 6.86 -7.30
CA PHE A 298 2.76 6.15 -6.25
C PHE A 298 1.82 5.86 -5.07
N TYR A 299 1.96 4.69 -4.45
CA TYR A 299 1.33 4.34 -3.16
C TYR A 299 2.42 4.01 -2.14
N TYR A 300 2.21 4.39 -0.88
CA TYR A 300 3.28 4.47 0.10
C TYR A 300 3.75 3.10 0.62
N TRP A 301 2.86 2.23 1.11
CA TRP A 301 3.29 0.92 1.62
C TRP A 301 3.62 -0.06 0.49
N ASP A 302 2.97 0.05 -0.67
CA ASP A 302 3.24 -0.74 -1.87
C ASP A 302 4.68 -0.52 -2.36
N ALA A 303 5.15 0.73 -2.31
CA ALA A 303 6.50 1.10 -2.69
C ALA A 303 7.60 0.40 -1.88
N TYR A 304 7.33 -0.09 -0.68
CA TYR A 304 8.30 -0.88 0.09
C TYR A 304 8.56 -2.24 -0.56
N TRP A 305 7.51 -2.97 -0.93
CA TRP A 305 7.61 -4.27 -1.59
C TRP A 305 8.19 -4.13 -3.01
N ILE A 306 7.82 -3.06 -3.71
CA ILE A 306 8.46 -2.66 -4.97
C ILE A 306 9.96 -2.43 -4.77
N ILE A 307 10.38 -1.65 -3.76
CA ILE A 307 11.80 -1.39 -3.47
C ILE A 307 12.56 -2.68 -3.16
N LYS A 308 11.97 -3.62 -2.41
CA LYS A 308 12.55 -4.97 -2.20
C LYS A 308 12.76 -5.70 -3.53
N GLY A 309 11.80 -5.64 -4.46
CA GLY A 309 11.91 -6.22 -5.80
C GLY A 309 12.96 -5.53 -6.68
N LEU A 310 13.04 -4.20 -6.65
CA LEU A 310 14.04 -3.41 -7.38
C LEU A 310 15.47 -3.69 -6.88
N ILE A 311 15.68 -3.79 -5.57
CA ILE A 311 16.99 -4.17 -4.99
C ILE A 311 17.44 -5.55 -5.50
N VAL A 312 16.54 -6.55 -5.50
CA VAL A 312 16.83 -7.89 -6.04
C VAL A 312 17.04 -7.87 -7.57
N SER A 313 16.47 -6.89 -8.27
CA SER A 313 16.69 -6.63 -9.70
C SER A 313 17.96 -5.81 -9.97
N GLY A 314 18.74 -5.46 -8.94
CA GLY A 314 19.97 -4.64 -9.03
C GLY A 314 19.73 -3.13 -9.16
N MET A 315 18.48 -2.68 -9.13
CA MET A 315 18.04 -1.34 -9.53
C MET A 315 18.09 -0.34 -8.36
N THR A 316 19.28 -0.15 -7.80
CA THR A 316 19.49 0.68 -6.60
C THR A 316 19.41 2.19 -6.88
N THR A 317 19.65 2.66 -8.11
CA THR A 317 19.44 4.06 -8.49
C THR A 317 17.95 4.38 -8.53
N SER A 318 17.12 3.50 -9.09
CA SER A 318 15.66 3.61 -9.06
C SER A 318 15.11 3.64 -7.63
N VAL A 319 15.64 2.79 -6.75
CA VAL A 319 15.29 2.79 -5.32
C VAL A 319 15.62 4.14 -4.66
N ARG A 320 16.84 4.66 -4.85
CA ARG A 320 17.24 5.98 -4.32
C ARG A 320 16.28 7.08 -4.79
N LEU A 321 15.98 7.10 -6.08
CA LEU A 321 15.10 8.10 -6.72
C LEU A 321 13.66 8.06 -6.17
N MET A 322 13.11 6.86 -5.92
CA MET A 322 11.79 6.69 -5.29
C MET A 322 11.78 7.14 -3.82
N ILE A 323 12.84 6.85 -3.05
CA ILE A 323 12.94 7.29 -1.64
C ILE A 323 13.10 8.82 -1.57
N GLU A 324 13.85 9.44 -2.47
CA GLU A 324 13.97 10.90 -2.58
C GLU A 324 12.60 11.57 -2.81
N ASN A 325 11.76 11.02 -3.70
CA ASN A 325 10.39 11.51 -3.87
C ASN A 325 9.59 11.47 -2.55
N PHE A 326 9.73 10.40 -1.75
CA PHE A 326 9.04 10.32 -0.45
C PHE A 326 9.61 11.28 0.61
N LEU A 327 10.92 11.56 0.59
CA LEU A 327 11.55 12.54 1.48
C LEU A 327 11.09 13.97 1.16
N ASP A 328 11.03 14.34 -0.13
CA ASP A 328 10.45 15.61 -0.60
C ASP A 328 8.97 15.75 -0.19
N ILE A 329 8.21 14.65 -0.25
CA ILE A 329 6.81 14.59 0.19
C ILE A 329 6.69 14.79 1.71
N VAL A 330 7.56 14.19 2.53
CA VAL A 330 7.59 14.43 3.99
C VAL A 330 7.90 15.89 4.30
N ASP A 331 8.84 16.52 3.62
CA ASP A 331 9.16 17.94 3.85
C ASP A 331 8.04 18.90 3.38
N LYS A 332 7.19 18.46 2.44
CA LYS A 332 6.03 19.22 1.93
C LYS A 332 4.74 19.04 2.74
N PHE A 333 4.48 17.85 3.27
CA PHE A 333 3.22 17.51 3.96
C PHE A 333 3.38 17.15 5.45
N GLY A 334 4.59 16.91 5.94
CA GLY A 334 4.88 16.42 7.30
C GLY A 334 4.69 14.91 7.51
N PHE A 335 4.29 14.19 6.45
CA PHE A 335 4.09 12.74 6.39
C PHE A 335 4.03 12.30 4.91
N VAL A 336 4.02 10.99 4.64
CA VAL A 336 3.74 10.46 3.30
C VAL A 336 2.24 10.15 3.18
N PRO A 337 1.49 10.77 2.25
CA PRO A 337 0.10 10.42 1.99
C PRO A 337 -0.06 8.98 1.48
N ASN A 338 -1.27 8.43 1.61
CA ASN A 338 -1.68 7.11 1.10
C ASN A 338 -1.15 6.83 -0.32
N GLY A 339 -1.27 7.81 -1.21
CA GLY A 339 -0.61 7.85 -2.49
C GLY A 339 -0.48 9.26 -3.05
N GLY A 340 0.02 9.38 -4.28
CA GLY A 340 0.38 10.66 -4.92
C GLY A 340 -0.77 11.58 -5.37
N ARG A 341 -1.90 11.67 -4.65
CA ARG A 341 -3.08 12.46 -5.05
C ARG A 341 -3.57 13.39 -3.93
N ILE A 342 -4.08 14.58 -4.25
CA ILE A 342 -4.47 15.59 -3.24
C ILE A 342 -5.64 15.16 -2.34
N TYR A 343 -6.56 14.31 -2.81
CA TYR A 343 -7.61 13.72 -1.97
C TYR A 343 -7.08 12.69 -0.95
N TYR A 344 -5.80 12.33 -1.02
CA TYR A 344 -5.09 11.57 0.01
C TYR A 344 -4.34 12.47 1.02
N ALA A 345 -4.28 13.80 0.81
CA ALA A 345 -3.41 14.72 1.58
C ALA A 345 -3.80 14.97 3.06
N LYS A 346 -4.69 14.15 3.65
CA LYS A 346 -4.94 14.07 5.10
C LYS A 346 -4.88 12.65 5.68
N ARG A 347 -4.50 11.64 4.88
CA ARG A 347 -4.37 10.24 5.33
C ARG A 347 -3.06 9.62 4.87
N SER A 348 -2.41 8.89 5.77
CA SER A 348 -1.17 8.14 5.52
C SER A 348 -1.46 6.79 4.83
N GLN A 349 -0.45 5.96 4.76
CA GLN A 349 -0.52 4.50 4.74
C GLN A 349 0.41 3.93 5.84
N PRO A 350 0.54 2.59 6.01
CA PRO A 350 1.50 2.00 6.94
C PRO A 350 2.94 2.55 6.79
N PRO A 351 3.65 2.89 7.89
CA PRO A 351 4.79 3.80 7.85
C PRO A 351 6.12 3.13 7.47
N PHE A 352 6.29 2.74 6.20
CA PHE A 352 7.46 1.99 5.74
C PHE A 352 8.69 2.82 5.30
N LEU A 353 8.64 4.17 5.24
CA LEU A 353 9.75 4.97 4.68
C LEU A 353 11.10 4.73 5.38
N THR A 354 11.11 4.58 6.70
CA THR A 354 12.30 4.23 7.49
C THR A 354 12.88 2.86 7.10
N MET A 355 12.02 1.89 6.77
CA MET A 355 12.43 0.56 6.30
C MET A 355 12.97 0.63 4.86
N MET A 356 12.39 1.46 3.99
CA MET A 356 12.93 1.69 2.63
C MET A 356 14.35 2.27 2.68
N VAL A 357 14.59 3.27 3.53
CA VAL A 357 15.91 3.89 3.73
C VAL A 357 16.93 2.87 4.26
N TYR A 358 16.51 1.97 5.17
CA TYR A 358 17.35 0.89 5.67
C TYR A 358 17.69 -0.14 4.59
N GLU A 359 16.70 -0.65 3.86
CA GLU A 359 16.90 -1.63 2.77
C GLU A 359 17.83 -1.07 1.67
N TYR A 360 17.67 0.20 1.31
CA TYR A 360 18.59 0.89 0.41
C TYR A 360 20.02 0.99 0.99
N PHE A 361 20.16 1.32 2.27
CA PHE A 361 21.46 1.41 2.92
C PHE A 361 22.16 0.05 3.02
N GLU A 362 21.48 -1.02 3.42
CA GLU A 362 22.08 -2.36 3.48
C GLU A 362 22.54 -2.83 2.09
N ALA A 363 21.83 -2.43 1.02
CA ALA A 363 22.17 -2.77 -0.36
C ALA A 363 23.33 -1.94 -0.96
N THR A 364 23.61 -0.73 -0.45
CA THR A 364 24.53 0.23 -1.09
C THR A 364 25.65 0.76 -0.20
N HIS A 365 25.45 0.73 1.12
CA HIS A 365 26.27 1.40 2.13
C HIS A 365 26.45 2.92 1.88
N ASP A 366 25.45 3.59 1.28
CA ASP A 366 25.48 5.04 1.05
C ASP A 366 25.27 5.84 2.35
N TYR A 367 26.39 6.08 3.05
CA TYR A 367 26.46 6.89 4.26
C TYR A 367 26.04 8.36 4.04
N ASP A 368 26.29 8.94 2.86
CA ASP A 368 25.91 10.34 2.59
C ASP A 368 24.42 10.47 2.24
N PHE A 369 23.76 9.40 1.78
CA PHE A 369 22.31 9.35 1.64
C PHE A 369 21.61 9.27 3.01
N ILE A 370 21.96 8.32 3.88
CA ILE A 370 21.28 8.19 5.19
C ILE A 370 21.48 9.43 6.07
N LYS A 371 22.62 10.11 5.93
CA LYS A 371 22.93 11.40 6.57
C LYS A 371 22.03 12.56 6.14
N LYS A 372 21.47 12.50 4.91
CA LYS A 372 20.45 13.44 4.41
C LYS A 372 19.04 12.99 4.80
N ALA A 373 18.76 11.70 4.72
CA ALA A 373 17.42 11.13 4.94
C ALA A 373 16.99 11.14 6.41
N LEU A 374 17.88 10.77 7.34
CA LEU A 374 17.56 10.60 8.76
C LEU A 374 16.90 11.84 9.42
N PRO A 375 17.40 13.08 9.24
CA PRO A 375 16.74 14.28 9.78
C PRO A 375 15.32 14.53 9.24
N ILE A 376 14.95 13.97 8.08
CA ILE A 376 13.60 14.06 7.50
C ILE A 376 12.71 12.96 8.09
N LEU A 377 13.24 11.74 8.29
CA LEU A 377 12.54 10.67 9.02
C LEU A 377 12.20 11.09 10.45
N GLU A 378 13.06 11.86 11.12
CA GLU A 378 12.77 12.43 12.45
C GLU A 378 11.53 13.35 12.42
N LYS A 379 11.35 14.18 11.37
CA LYS A 379 10.18 15.09 11.25
C LYS A 379 8.86 14.34 11.18
N ALA A 380 8.84 13.20 10.48
CA ALA A 380 7.66 12.33 10.38
C ALA A 380 7.39 11.52 11.67
N THR A 381 8.39 11.39 12.54
CA THR A 381 8.33 10.54 13.74
C THR A 381 7.65 11.26 14.91
N LYS A 382 6.41 10.87 15.22
CA LYS A 382 5.63 11.37 16.36
C LYS A 382 5.82 10.45 17.58
N THR A 383 5.71 10.98 18.79
CA THR A 383 5.81 10.20 20.03
C THR A 383 4.43 9.97 20.65
N TYR A 384 3.97 8.72 20.69
CA TYR A 384 2.77 8.28 21.41
C TYR A 384 3.02 6.95 22.12
N ARG A 385 2.22 6.64 23.15
CA ARG A 385 2.30 5.38 23.90
C ARG A 385 1.90 4.16 23.07
N MET A 386 0.89 4.32 22.23
CA MET A 386 0.39 3.40 21.20
C MET A 386 -0.20 4.25 20.07
N PHE A 387 -0.28 3.71 18.87
CA PHE A 387 -0.78 4.37 17.66
C PHE A 387 -2.07 3.71 17.15
N GLN A 388 -2.84 4.47 16.37
CA GLN A 388 -4.03 4.03 15.65
C GLN A 388 -4.01 4.66 14.26
N TYR A 389 -4.60 3.98 13.27
CA TYR A 389 -5.03 4.65 12.04
C TYR A 389 -6.22 5.54 12.39
N ARG A 390 -6.11 6.84 12.13
CA ARG A 390 -7.07 7.86 12.57
C ARG A 390 -6.96 9.10 11.68
N VAL A 391 -7.65 9.04 10.55
CA VAL A 391 -7.78 10.15 9.63
C VAL A 391 -8.70 11.23 10.21
N GLY A 392 -8.41 12.50 9.93
CA GLY A 392 -9.19 13.63 10.45
C GLY A 392 -10.51 13.89 9.72
N CYS A 393 -10.59 13.56 8.42
CA CYS A 393 -11.76 13.84 7.58
C CYS A 393 -13.01 13.04 8.00
N ASN A 394 -14.18 13.58 7.63
CA ASN A 394 -15.50 13.07 8.02
C ASN A 394 -16.55 13.31 6.92
N VAL A 395 -16.12 13.09 5.67
CA VAL A 395 -16.88 13.21 4.43
C VAL A 395 -16.57 11.98 3.54
N PRO A 396 -17.39 11.65 2.53
CA PRO A 396 -17.08 10.59 1.56
C PRO A 396 -15.68 10.74 0.94
N ARG A 397 -14.98 9.63 0.72
CA ARG A 397 -13.71 9.58 -0.01
C ARG A 397 -13.97 9.88 -1.51
N PRO A 398 -13.37 10.91 -2.13
CA PRO A 398 -13.67 11.26 -3.53
C PRO A 398 -13.45 10.13 -4.54
N GLU A 399 -12.47 9.26 -4.30
CA GLU A 399 -12.15 8.09 -5.14
C GLU A 399 -13.06 6.87 -4.90
N SER A 400 -14.09 7.01 -4.05
CA SER A 400 -15.12 6.01 -3.73
C SER A 400 -16.39 6.71 -3.22
N PHE A 401 -16.71 7.87 -3.79
CA PHE A 401 -17.68 8.81 -3.25
C PHE A 401 -19.08 8.18 -3.21
N CYS A 402 -19.48 7.55 -4.31
CA CYS A 402 -20.80 6.94 -4.39
C CYS A 402 -20.96 5.76 -3.43
N GLU A 403 -19.90 4.97 -3.24
CA GLU A 403 -19.86 3.79 -2.37
C GLU A 403 -20.04 4.21 -0.90
N ASP A 404 -19.26 5.21 -0.49
CA ASP A 404 -19.31 5.81 0.84
C ASP A 404 -20.67 6.48 1.13
N VAL A 405 -21.29 7.14 0.15
CA VAL A 405 -22.63 7.75 0.29
C VAL A 405 -23.74 6.70 0.37
N ARG A 406 -23.75 5.71 -0.54
CA ARG A 406 -24.74 4.61 -0.55
C ARG A 406 -24.72 3.84 0.77
N LEU A 407 -23.53 3.55 1.32
CA LEU A 407 -23.37 2.79 2.58
C LEU A 407 -24.13 3.41 3.76
N VAL A 408 -24.11 4.75 3.87
CA VAL A 408 -24.70 5.46 5.01
C VAL A 408 -26.12 5.98 4.74
N LYS A 409 -26.71 5.67 3.58
CA LYS A 409 -28.03 6.19 3.15
C LYS A 409 -29.18 5.85 4.10
N GLN A 410 -29.05 4.79 4.90
CA GLN A 410 -30.02 4.40 5.95
C GLN A 410 -29.79 5.08 7.32
N LYS A 411 -28.70 5.85 7.51
CA LYS A 411 -28.39 6.53 8.77
C LYS A 411 -29.07 7.90 8.80
N THR A 412 -29.95 8.12 9.77
CA THR A 412 -30.71 9.37 9.92
C THR A 412 -29.95 10.48 10.66
N LYS A 413 -28.82 10.16 11.30
CA LYS A 413 -27.96 11.12 12.02
C LYS A 413 -26.74 11.48 11.18
N VAL A 414 -26.46 12.78 11.08
CA VAL A 414 -25.27 13.29 10.39
C VAL A 414 -23.99 12.85 11.10
N GLU A 415 -24.01 12.76 12.43
CA GLU A 415 -22.86 12.35 13.24
C GLU A 415 -22.48 10.88 12.97
N ASP A 416 -23.49 10.01 12.81
CA ASP A 416 -23.29 8.60 12.46
C ASP A 416 -22.71 8.47 11.03
N LYS A 417 -23.26 9.22 10.05
CA LYS A 417 -22.70 9.30 8.67
C LYS A 417 -21.22 9.73 8.70
N ARG A 418 -20.94 10.84 9.39
CA ARG A 418 -19.60 11.45 9.53
C ARG A 418 -18.58 10.54 10.22
N GLN A 419 -18.98 9.81 11.26
CA GLN A 419 -18.08 8.87 11.94
C GLN A 419 -17.78 7.65 11.06
N ILE A 420 -18.77 7.10 10.34
CA ILE A 420 -18.54 5.98 9.43
C ILE A 420 -17.54 6.39 8.33
N TRP A 421 -17.70 7.54 7.66
CA TRP A 421 -16.73 7.97 6.64
C TRP A 421 -15.31 8.20 7.19
N ARG A 422 -15.19 8.63 8.46
CA ARG A 422 -13.89 8.71 9.14
C ARG A 422 -13.27 7.33 9.36
N ASP A 423 -14.06 6.34 9.76
CA ASP A 423 -13.61 4.97 9.97
C ASP A 423 -13.29 4.26 8.63
N LEU A 424 -14.03 4.53 7.54
CA LEU A 424 -13.67 4.10 6.17
C LEU A 424 -12.34 4.72 5.72
N SER A 425 -12.19 6.03 5.87
CA SER A 425 -10.94 6.75 5.54
C SER A 425 -9.76 6.23 6.35
N SER A 426 -9.98 5.84 7.60
CA SER A 426 -8.96 5.27 8.47
C SER A 426 -8.66 3.79 8.16
N ALA A 427 -9.60 3.05 7.56
CA ALA A 427 -9.30 1.73 7.02
C ALA A 427 -8.46 1.84 5.74
N ALA A 428 -8.71 2.84 4.89
CA ALA A 428 -7.83 3.14 3.76
C ALA A 428 -6.42 3.59 4.21
N GLU A 429 -6.31 4.33 5.31
CA GLU A 429 -5.02 4.64 5.96
C GLU A 429 -4.30 3.38 6.48
N SER A 430 -5.02 2.30 6.76
CA SER A 430 -4.41 1.03 7.18
C SER A 430 -3.87 0.17 6.04
N GLY A 431 -4.28 0.41 4.78
CA GLY A 431 -4.04 -0.49 3.64
C GLY A 431 -4.91 -1.76 3.64
N TRP A 432 -5.94 -1.82 4.49
CA TRP A 432 -6.86 -2.95 4.63
C TRP A 432 -8.32 -2.49 4.48
N ASP A 433 -8.61 -1.64 3.49
CA ASP A 433 -9.96 -1.26 3.05
C ASP A 433 -10.55 -2.30 2.05
N PHE A 434 -11.41 -3.24 2.47
CA PHE A 434 -12.00 -3.42 3.80
C PHE A 434 -11.90 -4.86 4.31
N SER A 435 -11.70 -4.99 5.62
CA SER A 435 -11.55 -6.27 6.32
C SER A 435 -12.49 -6.34 7.54
N SER A 436 -13.05 -7.52 7.82
CA SER A 436 -13.88 -7.78 9.01
C SER A 436 -13.18 -7.45 10.33
N ARG A 437 -11.84 -7.39 10.31
CA ARG A 437 -10.96 -6.86 11.36
C ARG A 437 -11.38 -5.48 11.90
N TRP A 438 -11.96 -4.63 11.05
CA TRP A 438 -12.35 -3.25 11.43
C TRP A 438 -13.81 -3.13 11.85
N MET A 439 -14.60 -4.20 11.77
CA MET A 439 -16.04 -4.18 12.01
C MET A 439 -16.35 -4.57 13.46
N LYS A 440 -17.37 -3.91 14.03
CA LYS A 440 -17.83 -4.11 15.41
C LYS A 440 -18.23 -5.55 15.76
N ASN A 441 -18.57 -6.35 14.76
CA ASN A 441 -18.72 -7.80 14.84
C ASN A 441 -17.92 -8.47 13.68
N PRO A 442 -16.71 -8.98 13.93
CA PRO A 442 -15.90 -9.63 12.90
C PRO A 442 -16.46 -10.97 12.38
N GLU A 443 -17.32 -11.66 13.14
CA GLU A 443 -17.94 -12.93 12.74
C GLU A 443 -19.14 -12.74 11.80
N LYS A 444 -19.80 -11.57 11.89
CA LYS A 444 -20.92 -11.17 11.03
C LYS A 444 -20.69 -9.74 10.53
N PRO A 445 -19.62 -9.53 9.73
CA PRO A 445 -19.15 -8.20 9.39
C PRO A 445 -20.16 -7.46 8.50
N LYS A 446 -20.40 -6.20 8.85
CA LYS A 446 -21.15 -5.24 8.03
C LYS A 446 -20.31 -3.97 7.92
N LEU A 447 -20.06 -3.49 6.71
CA LEU A 447 -19.23 -2.30 6.49
C LEU A 447 -19.85 -1.04 7.14
N VAL A 448 -21.16 -1.01 7.33
CA VAL A 448 -21.91 0.07 7.99
C VAL A 448 -21.77 0.08 9.53
N ASP A 449 -21.10 -0.93 10.08
CA ASP A 449 -20.74 -1.10 11.50
C ASP A 449 -19.20 -1.13 11.68
N ILE A 450 -18.46 -0.51 10.77
CA ILE A 450 -17.01 -0.28 10.87
C ILE A 450 -16.68 0.67 12.05
N GLU A 451 -15.60 0.39 12.78
CA GLU A 451 -15.13 1.21 13.91
C GLU A 451 -13.59 1.30 13.98
N THR A 452 -12.93 1.44 12.83
CA THR A 452 -11.45 1.46 12.68
C THR A 452 -10.74 2.33 13.72
N THR A 453 -11.26 3.54 13.98
CA THR A 453 -10.66 4.50 14.91
C THR A 453 -10.90 4.17 16.39
N ASN A 454 -11.67 3.13 16.72
CA ASN A 454 -11.74 2.56 18.08
C ASN A 454 -10.69 1.46 18.31
N ILE A 455 -9.98 1.01 17.28
CA ILE A 455 -9.07 -0.14 17.35
C ILE A 455 -7.61 0.33 17.51
N VAL A 456 -6.81 -0.39 18.29
CA VAL A 456 -5.35 -0.20 18.40
C VAL A 456 -4.68 -1.33 17.60
N PRO A 457 -4.23 -1.09 16.36
CA PRO A 457 -3.88 -2.14 15.42
C PRO A 457 -2.44 -2.64 15.60
N VAL A 458 -2.27 -3.96 15.73
CA VAL A 458 -0.99 -4.59 16.12
C VAL A 458 0.14 -4.38 15.10
N ASP A 459 -0.18 -4.39 13.81
CA ASP A 459 0.73 -4.15 12.69
C ASP A 459 1.35 -2.74 12.71
N LEU A 460 0.55 -1.67 12.78
CA LEU A 460 1.01 -0.28 12.86
C LEU A 460 2.02 -0.09 14.00
N ASN A 461 1.69 -0.65 15.16
CA ASN A 461 2.51 -0.55 16.35
C ASN A 461 3.77 -1.42 16.22
N ALA A 462 3.73 -2.57 15.54
CA ALA A 462 4.91 -3.38 15.24
C ALA A 462 5.85 -2.64 14.26
N TYR A 463 5.32 -2.05 13.19
CA TYR A 463 6.10 -1.26 12.22
C TYR A 463 6.80 -0.08 12.90
N ILE A 464 6.11 0.64 13.79
CA ILE A 464 6.70 1.76 14.55
C ILE A 464 7.75 1.29 15.56
N CYS A 465 7.53 0.15 16.23
CA CYS A 465 8.51 -0.46 17.13
C CYS A 465 9.81 -0.84 16.39
N GLY A 466 9.69 -1.39 15.18
CA GLY A 466 10.82 -1.69 14.29
C GLY A 466 11.49 -0.43 13.75
N ASN A 467 10.72 0.59 13.35
CA ASN A 467 11.26 1.86 12.88
C ASN A 467 12.13 2.57 13.92
N TYR A 468 11.81 2.49 15.22
CA TYR A 468 12.69 3.02 16.27
C TYR A 468 14.02 2.24 16.36
N GLU A 469 14.01 0.91 16.18
CA GLU A 469 15.23 0.09 16.17
C GLU A 469 16.10 0.39 14.94
N ILE A 470 15.46 0.56 13.77
CA ILE A 470 16.12 0.92 12.52
C ILE A 470 16.73 2.34 12.60
N LEU A 471 16.02 3.33 13.13
CA LEU A 471 16.57 4.67 13.36
C LEU A 471 17.76 4.63 14.31
N SER A 472 17.69 3.83 15.39
CA SER A 472 18.83 3.59 16.28
C SER A 472 20.03 3.02 15.52
N HIS A 473 19.82 1.98 14.70
CA HIS A 473 20.87 1.35 13.90
C HIS A 473 21.52 2.33 12.91
N LEU A 474 20.71 3.03 12.11
CA LEU A 474 21.20 3.97 11.10
C LEU A 474 21.95 5.17 11.72
N TYR A 475 21.61 5.59 12.94
CA TYR A 475 22.40 6.59 13.67
C TYR A 475 23.73 6.05 14.22
N LEU A 476 23.84 4.74 14.55
CA LEU A 476 25.13 4.11 14.87
C LEU A 476 26.06 4.06 13.64
N GLN A 477 25.51 3.82 12.45
CA GLN A 477 26.26 3.82 11.18
C GLN A 477 26.88 5.20 10.85
N LEU A 478 26.32 6.29 11.40
CA LEU A 478 26.87 7.64 11.31
C LEU A 478 27.68 8.05 12.56
N GLU A 479 28.07 7.09 13.41
CA GLU A 479 28.80 7.29 14.68
C GLU A 479 28.08 8.24 15.68
N ASN A 480 26.79 8.55 15.45
CA ASN A 480 25.97 9.44 16.27
C ASN A 480 25.35 8.67 17.45
N ASN A 481 26.22 8.29 18.38
CA ASN A 481 25.87 7.54 19.59
C ASN A 481 24.74 8.19 20.43
N SER A 482 24.61 9.52 20.42
CA SER A 482 23.54 10.20 21.16
C SER A 482 22.16 9.98 20.54
N LYS A 483 22.04 10.06 19.21
CA LYS A 483 20.76 9.77 18.53
C LYS A 483 20.45 8.28 18.50
N ALA A 484 21.47 7.44 18.35
CA ALA A 484 21.31 6.00 18.50
C ALA A 484 20.70 5.63 19.87
N PHE A 485 21.26 6.14 20.96
CA PHE A 485 20.74 5.91 22.30
C PHE A 485 19.30 6.41 22.47
N GLU A 486 18.99 7.63 21.99
CA GLU A 486 17.62 8.18 22.01
C GLU A 486 16.60 7.23 21.35
N TYR A 487 16.92 6.71 20.16
CA TYR A 487 16.04 5.80 19.43
C TYR A 487 16.01 4.38 20.01
N HIS A 488 17.10 3.90 20.59
CA HIS A 488 17.11 2.63 21.33
C HIS A 488 16.21 2.69 22.58
N THR A 489 16.24 3.80 23.34
CA THR A 489 15.33 4.03 24.47
C THR A 489 13.87 4.09 23.99
N LYS A 490 13.57 4.84 22.92
CA LYS A 490 12.23 4.87 22.29
C LYS A 490 11.75 3.47 21.90
N HIS A 491 12.58 2.66 21.25
CA HIS A 491 12.26 1.26 20.94
C HIS A 491 11.94 0.47 22.20
N TYR A 492 12.81 0.51 23.22
CA TYR A 492 12.66 -0.27 24.44
C TYR A 492 11.36 0.08 25.19
N GLU A 493 11.11 1.37 25.43
CA GLU A 493 9.89 1.84 26.10
C GLU A 493 8.62 1.53 25.29
N PHE A 494 8.70 1.62 23.97
CA PHE A 494 7.57 1.30 23.10
C PHE A 494 7.29 -0.20 23.06
N ARG A 495 8.32 -1.04 22.98
CA ARG A 495 8.21 -2.51 23.03
C ARG A 495 7.61 -2.98 24.35
N GLU A 496 8.02 -2.39 25.46
CA GLU A 496 7.44 -2.62 26.78
C GLU A 496 5.93 -2.30 26.84
N ASN A 497 5.47 -1.28 26.11
CA ASN A 497 4.03 -0.97 26.00
C ASN A 497 3.31 -1.91 25.04
N PHE A 498 3.89 -2.20 23.88
CA PHE A 498 3.40 -3.17 22.90
C PHE A 498 3.12 -4.54 23.54
N GLN A 499 4.09 -5.08 24.29
CA GLN A 499 3.95 -6.36 24.99
C GLN A 499 2.84 -6.35 26.04
N LYS A 500 2.68 -5.24 26.78
CA LYS A 500 1.62 -5.08 27.80
C LYS A 500 0.22 -4.96 27.20
N VAL A 501 0.08 -4.42 25.99
CA VAL A 501 -1.22 -4.30 25.31
C VAL A 501 -1.58 -5.58 24.54
N PHE A 502 -0.60 -6.27 23.95
CA PHE A 502 -0.86 -7.35 22.98
C PHE A 502 -0.46 -8.77 23.43
N LEU A 503 0.56 -8.93 24.29
CA LEU A 503 1.13 -10.27 24.62
C LEU A 503 0.89 -10.72 26.08
N TYR A 504 0.55 -9.80 27.00
CA TYR A 504 0.46 -10.05 28.44
C TYR A 504 -0.46 -11.23 28.84
N ASN A 505 -1.49 -11.55 28.05
CA ASN A 505 -2.41 -12.65 28.32
C ASN A 505 -1.87 -14.07 28.01
N MET A 506 -0.68 -14.21 27.38
CA MET A 506 -0.17 -15.54 27.01
C MET A 506 0.40 -16.31 28.21
N THR A 507 1.12 -15.64 29.11
CA THR A 507 1.79 -16.26 30.27
C THR A 507 0.79 -16.77 31.33
N GLU A 508 -0.22 -15.99 31.70
CA GLU A 508 -1.22 -16.43 32.69
C GLU A 508 -2.04 -17.64 32.17
N LYS A 509 -2.42 -17.64 30.89
CA LYS A 509 -3.22 -18.74 30.30
C LYS A 509 -2.44 -20.03 30.11
N GLN A 510 -1.13 -19.98 29.87
CA GLN A 510 -0.28 -21.18 29.85
C GLN A 510 -0.11 -21.83 31.23
N GLN A 511 -0.18 -21.05 32.32
CA GLN A 511 -0.10 -21.59 33.68
C GLN A 511 -1.45 -22.07 34.23
N ALA A 512 -2.57 -21.52 33.77
CA ALA A 512 -3.90 -21.78 34.33
C ALA A 512 -4.63 -23.03 33.79
N GLY A 513 -4.10 -23.70 32.76
CA GLY A 513 -4.61 -24.99 32.24
C GLY A 513 -6.07 -25.00 31.75
N THR A 514 -6.69 -23.83 31.55
CA THR A 514 -8.14 -23.68 31.37
C THR A 514 -8.49 -23.06 30.02
N THR A 515 -8.86 -23.92 29.07
CA THR A 515 -9.22 -23.54 27.68
C THR A 515 -10.63 -22.96 27.58
N THR A 516 -10.89 -21.85 28.26
CA THR A 516 -12.14 -21.07 28.13
C THR A 516 -11.86 -19.67 27.59
N ILE A 517 -12.26 -19.45 26.34
CA ILE A 517 -12.17 -18.15 25.67
C ILE A 517 -13.35 -17.30 26.12
N SER A 518 -13.15 -16.47 27.14
CA SER A 518 -13.98 -15.28 27.38
C SER A 518 -13.28 -14.07 26.78
N GLU A 519 -13.92 -13.42 25.82
CA GLU A 519 -13.32 -12.33 25.06
C GLU A 519 -13.54 -10.98 25.76
N ARG A 520 -12.43 -10.34 26.13
CA ARG A 520 -12.36 -8.87 26.12
C ARG A 520 -11.92 -8.44 24.71
N LYS A 521 -12.40 -7.28 24.23
CA LYS A 521 -12.09 -6.70 22.91
C LYS A 521 -10.59 -6.36 22.72
N ILE A 522 -9.76 -7.39 22.56
CA ILE A 522 -8.42 -7.35 21.98
C ILE A 522 -8.32 -8.63 21.13
N THR A 523 -9.07 -8.66 20.02
CA THR A 523 -9.19 -9.82 19.12
C THR A 523 -7.95 -9.96 18.25
N ILE A 524 -6.84 -10.35 18.89
CA ILE A 524 -5.55 -10.60 18.24
C ILE A 524 -5.42 -12.11 18.02
N LYS A 525 -5.80 -12.54 16.82
CA LYS A 525 -5.27 -13.77 16.23
C LYS A 525 -3.93 -13.41 15.57
N THR A 526 -2.84 -13.55 16.32
CA THR A 526 -1.48 -13.38 15.77
C THR A 526 -1.19 -14.52 14.79
N PHE A 527 -1.38 -14.23 13.51
CA PHE A 527 -0.76 -14.92 12.37
C PHE A 527 -0.23 -13.81 11.45
N MET A 528 0.89 -14.06 10.75
CA MET A 528 1.77 -13.05 10.10
C MET A 528 2.82 -12.41 11.03
N LEU A 529 3.50 -13.21 11.86
CA LEU A 529 4.83 -12.89 12.42
C LEU A 529 5.68 -14.16 12.68
N GLN A 530 5.33 -15.26 12.01
CA GLN A 530 6.15 -16.44 11.72
C GLN A 530 6.28 -16.52 10.19
#